data_AF-A0A963K3M3-F1
#
_entry.id   AF-A0A963K3M3-F1
#
_cell.length_a   1.000
_cell.length_b   1.000
_cell.length_c   1.000
_cell.angle_alpha   90.00
_cell.angle_beta   90.00
_cell.angle_gamma   90.00
#
_symmetry.space_group_name_H-M   'P 1'
#
loop_
_entity.id
_entity.type
_entity.pdbx_description
1 polymer ?
#
loop_
_entity_poly.entity_id
_entity_poly.type
_entity_poly.pdbx_seq_one_letter_code
_entity_poly.pdbx_strand_id
1 'polypeptide(L)'
;NNTLVIEAFENGVDIQITDADSTEMASATIALNGFAGDTLLLDPSVAAGTGITVTQVSDTLIELQGLASIDAYQQVINAASIGIDLQNPEFGERQIEVGVTDPDGLTGTGTTTIDVQNNLLTGPGDGSGNDTIIGTAPGDGQSGDDVISGRGGDDTIFGMGGNDFVDGGDGLDTIDVSQPGMNTVIGGPQPDRIVLGPGADVVRITGLSDGADTISFFNASEGDKLDLVELFRDSDITAGNIADYVQTGAISGGISVQVDLDGRGGDARFVDIAYLQNTTGVVAGGDPSSFVIIPGAEPPVS
;
A
#
# COMPACT_ATOMS: atom_id res chain seq x y z
N ASN A 1 32.17 -11.74 -26.78
CA ASN A 1 30.92 -12.47 -26.53
C ASN A 1 29.95 -11.44 -26.02
N ASN A 2 29.10 -10.92 -26.91
CA ASN A 2 28.07 -9.93 -26.59
C ASN A 2 26.90 -10.69 -25.95
N THR A 3 26.85 -10.70 -24.63
CA THR A 3 25.79 -11.40 -23.91
C THR A 3 25.29 -10.48 -22.81
N LEU A 4 24.07 -9.99 -23.01
CA LEU A 4 23.26 -9.33 -22.02
C LEU A 4 22.35 -10.39 -21.38
N VAL A 5 22.45 -10.54 -20.06
CA VAL A 5 21.74 -11.56 -19.27
C VAL A 5 20.93 -10.87 -18.19
N ILE A 6 19.69 -11.34 -18.00
CA ILE A 6 18.85 -11.00 -16.85
C ILE A 6 18.60 -12.29 -16.05
N GLU A 7 18.89 -12.27 -14.75
CA GLU A 7 18.59 -13.36 -13.80
C GLU A 7 17.57 -12.88 -12.76
N ALA A 8 16.57 -13.68 -12.41
CA ALA A 8 15.53 -13.34 -11.42
C ALA A 8 15.74 -14.10 -10.10
N PHE A 9 15.39 -13.47 -8.98
CA PHE A 9 15.44 -14.05 -7.63
C PHE A 9 14.03 -14.29 -7.06
N GLU A 10 13.89 -15.24 -6.12
CA GLU A 10 12.61 -15.80 -5.65
C GLU A 10 11.67 -14.83 -4.88
N ASN A 11 11.98 -13.53 -4.77
CA ASN A 11 11.16 -12.56 -4.03
C ASN A 11 11.03 -11.21 -4.75
N GLY A 12 9.84 -10.92 -5.31
CA GLY A 12 9.55 -9.66 -5.99
C GLY A 12 10.09 -9.59 -7.42
N VAL A 13 10.30 -8.38 -7.95
CA VAL A 13 10.89 -8.21 -9.29
C VAL A 13 12.36 -8.69 -9.28
N ASP A 14 13.10 -8.37 -8.21
CA ASP A 14 14.51 -8.69 -7.91
C ASP A 14 15.27 -9.34 -9.08
N ILE A 15 15.59 -8.51 -10.08
CA ILE A 15 16.37 -8.91 -11.24
C ILE A 15 17.83 -8.47 -11.12
N GLN A 16 18.72 -9.26 -11.72
CA GLN A 16 20.12 -8.92 -11.95
C GLN A 16 20.39 -8.78 -13.43
N ILE A 17 20.94 -7.64 -13.84
CA ILE A 17 21.32 -7.36 -15.23
C ILE A 17 22.83 -7.45 -15.34
N THR A 18 23.34 -8.19 -16.32
CA THR A 18 24.76 -8.22 -16.66
C THR A 18 24.95 -8.05 -18.16
N ASP A 19 25.93 -7.24 -18.53
CA ASP A 19 26.33 -7.05 -19.92
C ASP A 19 27.85 -7.24 -20.02
N ALA A 20 28.30 -7.90 -21.09
CA ALA A 20 29.69 -8.26 -21.29
C ALA A 20 30.51 -7.14 -21.95
N ASP A 21 29.87 -6.20 -22.63
CA ASP A 21 30.52 -5.15 -23.42
C ASP A 21 30.01 -3.73 -23.14
N SER A 22 28.85 -3.59 -22.50
CA SER A 22 28.30 -2.30 -22.03
C SER A 22 28.33 -2.18 -20.50
N THR A 23 28.54 -0.97 -19.98
CA THR A 23 28.36 -0.65 -18.54
C THR A 23 27.09 0.19 -18.27
N GLU A 24 26.39 0.55 -19.34
CA GLU A 24 25.21 1.40 -19.36
C GLU A 24 24.08 0.69 -20.10
N MET A 25 22.86 1.16 -19.88
CA MET A 25 21.63 0.72 -20.54
C MET A 25 20.95 1.93 -21.18
N ALA A 26 20.21 1.69 -22.26
CA ALA A 26 19.49 2.72 -23.01
C ALA A 26 17.99 2.75 -22.70
N SER A 27 17.39 1.58 -22.46
CA SER A 27 15.97 1.46 -22.13
C SER A 27 15.62 0.15 -21.42
N ALA A 28 14.47 0.14 -20.76
CA ALA A 28 13.85 -1.09 -20.24
C ALA A 28 12.31 -1.04 -20.32
N THR A 29 11.69 -2.22 -20.29
CA THR A 29 10.24 -2.42 -20.19
C THR A 29 9.96 -3.36 -19.03
N ILE A 30 8.96 -3.05 -18.22
CA ILE A 30 8.46 -3.92 -17.15
C ILE A 30 6.99 -4.21 -17.47
N ALA A 31 6.66 -5.48 -17.72
CA ALA A 31 5.33 -5.91 -18.10
C ALA A 31 4.79 -6.92 -17.09
N LEU A 32 3.56 -6.69 -16.62
CA LEU A 32 2.82 -7.58 -15.76
C LEU A 32 1.84 -8.42 -16.60
N ASN A 33 2.06 -9.73 -16.61
CA ASN A 33 1.09 -10.70 -17.09
C ASN A 33 0.38 -11.29 -15.86
N GLY A 34 -0.61 -10.55 -15.37
CA GLY A 34 -1.46 -10.90 -14.24
C GLY A 34 -2.91 -11.11 -14.64
N PHE A 35 -3.79 -11.08 -13.66
CA PHE A 35 -5.22 -11.20 -13.86
C PHE A 35 -5.87 -9.83 -14.10
N ALA A 36 -7.17 -9.83 -14.44
CA ALA A 36 -7.89 -8.58 -14.67
C ALA A 36 -7.94 -7.76 -13.37
N GLY A 37 -7.61 -6.46 -13.45
CA GLY A 37 -7.56 -5.56 -12.29
C GLY A 37 -6.19 -5.48 -11.61
N ASP A 38 -5.27 -6.41 -11.88
CA ASP A 38 -3.90 -6.29 -11.41
C ASP A 38 -3.23 -5.06 -12.06
N THR A 39 -2.47 -4.31 -11.26
CA THR A 39 -1.72 -3.13 -11.69
C THR A 39 -0.24 -3.28 -11.40
N LEU A 40 0.59 -2.57 -12.15
CA LEU A 40 2.02 -2.46 -11.98
C LEU A 40 2.33 -1.01 -11.61
N LEU A 41 2.94 -0.81 -10.45
CA LEU A 41 3.18 0.50 -9.86
C LEU A 41 4.69 0.73 -9.71
N LEU A 42 5.11 1.96 -9.98
CA LEU A 42 6.49 2.42 -9.75
C LEU A 42 6.45 3.90 -9.40
N ASP A 43 6.94 4.26 -8.22
CA ASP A 43 7.10 5.66 -7.85
C ASP A 43 8.20 6.29 -8.73
N PRO A 44 7.90 7.31 -9.57
CA PRO A 44 8.90 7.94 -10.42
C PRO A 44 10.06 8.59 -9.65
N SER A 45 9.88 8.89 -8.35
CA SER A 45 10.92 9.47 -7.50
C SER A 45 12.17 8.59 -7.38
N VAL A 46 12.02 7.26 -7.54
CA VAL A 46 13.13 6.30 -7.47
C VAL A 46 14.14 6.47 -8.60
N ALA A 47 13.74 7.10 -9.72
CA ALA A 47 14.63 7.40 -10.84
C ALA A 47 15.30 8.78 -10.74
N ALA A 48 15.05 9.55 -9.67
CA ALA A 48 15.58 10.91 -9.53
C ALA A 48 17.12 10.93 -9.57
N GLY A 49 17.69 11.77 -10.44
CA GLY A 49 19.14 11.95 -10.58
C GLY A 49 19.88 10.83 -11.33
N THR A 50 19.18 9.79 -11.78
CA THR A 50 19.76 8.68 -12.56
C THR A 50 19.88 8.98 -14.05
N GLY A 51 19.06 9.90 -14.57
CA GLY A 51 18.91 10.14 -16.02
C GLY A 51 17.86 9.24 -16.69
N ILE A 52 17.20 8.36 -15.94
CA ILE A 52 16.11 7.49 -16.40
C ILE A 52 14.78 8.25 -16.31
N THR A 53 13.98 8.18 -17.37
CA THR A 53 12.59 8.65 -17.40
C THR A 53 11.66 7.45 -17.28
N VAL A 54 10.77 7.47 -16.29
CA VAL A 54 9.74 6.45 -16.06
C VAL A 54 8.44 6.86 -16.74
N THR A 55 7.84 5.99 -17.53
CA THR A 55 6.54 6.20 -18.17
C THR A 55 5.60 5.03 -17.92
N GLN A 56 4.49 5.25 -17.22
CA GLN A 56 3.40 4.27 -17.12
C GLN A 56 2.63 4.27 -18.44
N VAL A 57 2.74 3.20 -19.22
CA VAL A 57 2.09 3.08 -20.55
C VAL A 57 0.67 2.54 -20.41
N SER A 58 0.45 1.62 -19.47
CA SER A 58 -0.86 1.09 -19.08
C SER A 58 -0.78 0.55 -17.66
N ASP A 59 -1.89 0.09 -17.10
CA ASP A 59 -1.93 -0.52 -15.76
C ASP A 59 -0.94 -1.67 -15.59
N THR A 60 -0.54 -2.37 -16.67
CA THR A 60 0.36 -3.52 -16.61
C THR A 60 1.68 -3.32 -17.36
N LEU A 61 1.99 -2.10 -17.83
CA LEU A 61 3.21 -1.85 -18.61
C LEU A 61 3.86 -0.51 -18.24
N ILE A 62 5.14 -0.58 -17.90
CA ILE A 62 6.01 0.56 -17.64
C ILE A 62 7.18 0.55 -18.63
N GLU A 63 7.52 1.72 -19.17
CA GLU A 63 8.70 1.95 -20.00
C GLU A 63 9.69 2.87 -19.30
N LEU A 64 10.96 2.49 -19.34
CA LEU A 64 12.10 3.25 -18.84
C LEU A 64 12.98 3.66 -20.03
N GLN A 65 13.35 4.94 -20.11
CA GLN A 65 14.16 5.48 -21.20
C GLN A 65 15.25 6.39 -20.66
N GLY A 66 16.47 6.28 -21.21
CA GLY A 66 17.59 7.17 -20.89
C GLY A 66 18.90 6.41 -20.74
N LEU A 67 20.02 7.04 -21.12
CA LEU A 67 21.33 6.44 -20.96
C LEU A 67 21.77 6.54 -19.49
N ALA A 68 21.86 5.40 -18.79
CA ALA A 68 22.26 5.34 -17.38
C ALA A 68 23.01 4.04 -17.07
N SER A 69 23.64 3.95 -15.89
CA SER A 69 24.36 2.74 -15.49
C SER A 69 23.44 1.54 -15.31
N ILE A 70 23.99 0.33 -15.45
CA ILE A 70 23.28 -0.93 -15.17
C ILE A 70 22.70 -0.92 -13.74
N ASP A 71 23.49 -0.52 -12.74
CA ASP A 71 23.04 -0.45 -11.34
C ASP A 71 21.81 0.46 -11.14
N ALA A 72 21.76 1.59 -11.84
CA ALA A 72 20.63 2.52 -11.75
C ALA A 72 19.35 1.91 -12.34
N TYR A 73 19.46 1.21 -13.48
CA TYR A 73 18.34 0.48 -14.06
C TYR A 73 17.87 -0.65 -13.15
N GLN A 74 18.78 -1.41 -12.54
CA GLN A 74 18.40 -2.47 -11.60
C GLN A 74 17.66 -1.91 -10.38
N GLN A 75 18.15 -0.81 -9.80
CA GLN A 75 17.49 -0.16 -8.67
C GLN A 75 16.06 0.29 -9.02
N VAL A 76 15.88 0.94 -10.16
CA VAL A 76 14.57 1.43 -10.59
C VAL A 76 13.62 0.28 -10.91
N ILE A 77 14.09 -0.77 -11.61
CA ILE A 77 13.26 -1.92 -11.95
C ILE A 77 12.84 -2.69 -10.69
N ASN A 78 13.75 -2.90 -9.75
CA ASN A 78 13.47 -3.66 -8.52
C ASN A 78 12.60 -2.90 -7.51
N ALA A 79 12.34 -1.60 -7.75
CA ALA A 79 11.39 -0.82 -6.97
C ALA A 79 9.93 -0.95 -7.45
N ALA A 80 9.69 -1.64 -8.58
CA ALA A 80 8.33 -1.85 -9.07
C ALA A 80 7.55 -2.80 -8.16
N SER A 81 6.25 -2.54 -7.99
CA SER A 81 5.33 -3.36 -7.20
C SER A 81 4.09 -3.72 -7.99
N ILE A 82 3.40 -4.79 -7.58
CA ILE A 82 2.09 -5.18 -8.14
C ILE A 82 1.00 -4.69 -7.19
N GLY A 83 -0.02 -4.04 -7.72
CA GLY A 83 -1.30 -3.86 -7.03
C GLY A 83 -2.27 -4.97 -7.43
N ILE A 84 -2.99 -5.53 -6.45
CA ILE A 84 -4.02 -6.55 -6.66
C ILE A 84 -5.39 -5.90 -6.51
N ASP A 85 -6.31 -6.21 -7.42
CA ASP A 85 -7.71 -5.82 -7.27
C ASP A 85 -8.35 -6.68 -6.19
N LEU A 86 -8.60 -6.09 -5.02
CA LEU A 86 -9.22 -6.79 -3.90
C LEU A 86 -10.75 -6.91 -4.05
N GLN A 87 -11.39 -6.14 -4.94
CA GLN A 87 -12.82 -6.28 -5.21
C GLN A 87 -13.10 -7.54 -6.02
N ASN A 88 -12.25 -7.87 -7.00
CA ASN A 88 -12.31 -9.13 -7.75
C ASN A 88 -10.94 -9.83 -7.81
N PRO A 89 -10.49 -10.39 -6.68
CA PRO A 89 -9.15 -10.91 -6.62
C PRO A 89 -9.07 -12.31 -7.22
N GLU A 90 -8.12 -12.49 -8.14
CA GLU A 90 -7.83 -13.77 -8.76
C GLU A 90 -6.54 -14.37 -8.18
N PHE A 91 -6.55 -15.69 -7.94
CA PHE A 91 -5.43 -16.40 -7.33
C PHE A 91 -4.50 -17.00 -8.38
N GLY A 92 -3.22 -17.06 -8.05
CA GLY A 92 -2.21 -17.74 -8.85
C GLY A 92 -1.03 -16.86 -9.21
N GLU A 93 -0.12 -17.46 -9.98
CA GLU A 93 1.13 -16.86 -10.40
C GLU A 93 0.89 -15.68 -11.34
N ARG A 94 1.40 -14.51 -10.95
CA ARG A 94 1.62 -13.36 -11.84
C ARG A 94 3.01 -13.47 -12.42
N GLN A 95 3.15 -13.28 -13.72
CA GLN A 95 4.46 -13.22 -14.34
C GLN A 95 4.85 -11.76 -14.58
N ILE A 96 6.03 -11.36 -14.14
CA ILE A 96 6.65 -10.09 -14.52
C ILE A 96 7.71 -10.40 -15.57
N GLU A 97 7.60 -9.76 -16.72
CA GLU A 97 8.60 -9.79 -17.80
C GLU A 97 9.33 -8.47 -17.84
N VAL A 98 10.67 -8.53 -17.76
CA VAL A 98 11.55 -7.38 -17.91
C VAL A 98 12.34 -7.53 -19.20
N GLY A 99 12.19 -6.57 -20.10
CA GLY A 99 13.02 -6.42 -21.28
C GLY A 99 13.97 -5.24 -21.11
N VAL A 100 15.23 -5.39 -21.50
CA VAL A 100 16.23 -4.31 -21.40
C VAL A 100 17.02 -4.20 -22.70
N THR A 101 17.51 -3.01 -23.01
CA THR A 101 18.30 -2.74 -24.22
C THR A 101 19.52 -1.89 -23.88
N ASP A 102 20.69 -2.33 -24.33
CA ASP A 102 21.95 -1.59 -24.16
C ASP A 102 22.11 -0.48 -25.22
N PRO A 103 23.14 0.38 -25.13
CA PRO A 103 23.39 1.48 -26.08
C PRO A 103 23.73 1.01 -27.49
N ASP A 104 24.22 -0.21 -27.64
CA ASP A 104 24.54 -0.83 -28.94
C ASP A 104 23.32 -1.50 -29.58
N GLY A 105 22.17 -1.49 -28.89
CA GLY A 105 20.89 -2.00 -29.37
C GLY A 105 20.69 -3.49 -29.14
N LEU A 106 21.51 -4.12 -28.29
CA LEU A 106 21.33 -5.49 -27.84
C LEU A 106 20.26 -5.57 -26.77
N THR A 107 19.41 -6.59 -26.89
CA THR A 107 18.27 -6.78 -25.99
C THR A 107 18.47 -8.01 -25.10
N GLY A 108 18.05 -7.91 -23.85
CA GLY A 108 17.95 -9.02 -22.91
C GLY A 108 16.54 -9.09 -22.30
N THR A 109 16.09 -10.29 -21.95
CA THR A 109 14.78 -10.50 -21.31
C THR A 109 14.94 -11.41 -20.10
N GLY A 110 14.21 -11.11 -19.03
CA GLY A 110 14.13 -11.93 -17.82
C GLY A 110 12.68 -12.00 -17.34
N THR A 111 12.31 -13.10 -16.71
CA THR A 111 10.97 -13.29 -16.16
C THR A 111 11.07 -13.74 -14.73
N THR A 112 10.22 -13.18 -13.86
CA THR A 112 9.99 -13.67 -12.50
C THR A 112 8.50 -13.92 -12.28
N THR A 113 8.16 -14.72 -11.28
CA THR A 113 6.78 -15.03 -10.92
C THR A 113 6.53 -14.62 -9.47
N ILE A 114 5.40 -13.98 -9.24
CA ILE A 114 4.88 -13.69 -7.91
C ILE A 114 3.64 -14.55 -7.72
N ASP A 115 3.69 -15.46 -6.76
CA ASP A 115 2.52 -16.25 -6.37
C ASP A 115 1.71 -15.50 -5.30
N VAL A 116 0.46 -15.18 -5.63
CA VAL A 116 -0.47 -14.66 -4.63
C VAL A 116 -1.15 -15.86 -3.98
N GLN A 117 -0.71 -16.13 -2.75
CA GLN A 117 -1.11 -17.33 -2.00
C GLN A 117 -2.60 -17.35 -1.64
N ASN A 118 -3.08 -18.56 -1.32
CA ASN A 118 -4.47 -18.92 -0.97
C ASN A 118 -5.02 -18.30 0.34
N ASN A 119 -4.32 -17.38 1.02
CA ASN A 119 -4.82 -16.75 2.26
C ASN A 119 -5.70 -15.53 1.99
N LEU A 120 -6.12 -15.35 0.74
CA LEU A 120 -7.11 -14.35 0.42
C LEU A 120 -8.52 -14.86 0.72
N LEU A 121 -9.23 -14.15 1.59
CA LEU A 121 -10.57 -14.45 2.05
C LEU A 121 -11.52 -13.38 1.52
N THR A 122 -12.63 -13.81 0.93
CA THR A 122 -13.63 -12.90 0.35
C THR A 122 -15.03 -13.25 0.84
N GLY A 123 -15.88 -12.23 0.89
CA GLY A 123 -17.30 -12.38 1.18
C GLY A 123 -18.00 -13.39 0.25
N PRO A 124 -18.81 -14.33 0.77
CA PRO A 124 -19.53 -15.31 -0.05
C PRO A 124 -20.67 -14.68 -0.85
N GLY A 125 -20.47 -14.48 -2.16
CA GLY A 125 -21.57 -14.03 -3.02
C GLY A 125 -21.10 -13.38 -4.31
N ASP A 126 -21.98 -12.57 -4.91
CA ASP A 126 -21.67 -11.72 -6.06
C ASP A 126 -21.01 -10.39 -5.68
N GLY A 127 -20.57 -10.24 -4.40
CA GLY A 127 -19.86 -9.07 -3.89
C GLY A 127 -20.76 -7.90 -3.46
N SER A 128 -22.04 -8.15 -3.14
CA SER A 128 -23.01 -7.09 -2.78
C SER A 128 -23.82 -7.37 -1.50
N GLY A 129 -23.50 -8.45 -0.78
CA GLY A 129 -24.25 -8.90 0.38
C GLY A 129 -23.45 -8.73 1.66
N ASN A 130 -24.15 -8.39 2.76
CA ASN A 130 -23.56 -8.35 4.08
C ASN A 130 -23.03 -9.73 4.49
N ASP A 131 -21.73 -9.81 4.66
CA ASP A 131 -20.99 -11.04 4.87
C ASP A 131 -20.38 -11.11 6.27
N THR A 132 -20.05 -12.34 6.67
CA THR A 132 -19.23 -12.58 7.87
C THR A 132 -18.00 -13.34 7.44
N ILE A 133 -16.85 -12.69 7.52
CA ILE A 133 -15.57 -13.23 7.11
C ILE A 133 -14.73 -13.47 8.36
N ILE A 134 -14.13 -14.65 8.43
CA ILE A 134 -13.27 -15.05 9.55
C ILE A 134 -11.95 -15.52 8.97
N GLY A 135 -10.89 -14.81 9.34
CA GLY A 135 -9.49 -15.10 9.10
C GLY A 135 -9.06 -16.47 9.58
N THR A 136 -7.87 -16.85 9.18
CA THR A 136 -7.18 -18.05 9.60
C THR A 136 -6.35 -17.75 10.85
N ALA A 137 -6.66 -18.42 11.95
CA ALA A 137 -5.84 -18.29 13.14
C ALA A 137 -4.44 -18.93 12.93
N PRO A 138 -3.37 -18.39 13.52
CA PRO A 138 -2.05 -19.01 13.48
C PRO A 138 -2.09 -20.42 14.07
N GLY A 139 -1.42 -21.38 13.42
CA GLY A 139 -1.48 -22.81 13.78
C GLY A 139 -0.34 -23.61 13.13
N ASP A 140 -0.31 -24.95 13.33
CA ASP A 140 0.77 -25.88 12.93
C ASP A 140 1.45 -25.61 11.56
N GLY A 141 2.37 -24.64 11.51
CA GLY A 141 3.11 -24.25 10.30
C GLY A 141 2.48 -23.15 9.42
N GLN A 142 1.40 -22.48 9.84
CA GLN A 142 0.75 -21.36 9.14
C GLN A 142 0.95 -20.07 9.93
N SER A 143 1.31 -18.97 9.26
CA SER A 143 1.50 -17.68 9.90
C SER A 143 0.20 -17.06 10.40
N GLY A 144 -0.93 -17.40 9.76
CA GLY A 144 -2.22 -16.76 10.00
C GLY A 144 -2.33 -15.41 9.30
N ASP A 145 -1.38 -15.04 8.44
CA ASP A 145 -1.42 -13.79 7.68
C ASP A 145 -2.42 -13.93 6.53
N ASP A 146 -3.49 -13.14 6.56
CA ASP A 146 -4.53 -13.15 5.54
C ASP A 146 -4.58 -11.86 4.71
N VAL A 147 -5.16 -11.97 3.52
CA VAL A 147 -5.66 -10.83 2.76
C VAL A 147 -7.18 -10.94 2.75
N ILE A 148 -7.90 -9.99 3.31
CA ILE A 148 -9.34 -10.10 3.50
C ILE A 148 -10.04 -8.98 2.73
N SER A 149 -11.07 -9.31 1.97
CA SER A 149 -11.95 -8.33 1.29
C SER A 149 -13.43 -8.62 1.56
N GLY A 150 -14.11 -7.67 2.21
CA GLY A 150 -15.57 -7.69 2.39
C GLY A 150 -16.34 -7.46 1.08
N ARG A 151 -15.79 -6.60 0.23
CA ARG A 151 -16.30 -6.19 -1.09
C ARG A 151 -17.44 -5.20 -0.98
N GLY A 152 -18.68 -5.66 -0.82
CA GLY A 152 -19.84 -4.77 -0.87
C GLY A 152 -20.97 -5.32 -0.02
N GLY A 153 -21.63 -4.44 0.71
CA GLY A 153 -22.54 -4.81 1.79
C GLY A 153 -21.96 -4.39 3.14
N ASP A 154 -22.79 -4.40 4.20
CA ASP A 154 -22.28 -4.09 5.55
C ASP A 154 -21.71 -5.38 6.17
N ASP A 155 -20.39 -5.51 6.18
CA ASP A 155 -19.68 -6.74 6.51
C ASP A 155 -19.22 -6.81 7.97
N THR A 156 -19.04 -8.03 8.45
CA THR A 156 -18.38 -8.31 9.74
C THR A 156 -17.14 -9.15 9.51
N ILE A 157 -15.97 -8.56 9.71
CA ILE A 157 -14.68 -9.16 9.41
C ILE A 157 -13.90 -9.40 10.70
N PHE A 158 -13.41 -10.62 10.89
CA PHE A 158 -12.50 -10.98 11.97
C PHE A 158 -11.17 -11.41 11.36
N GLY A 159 -10.10 -10.62 11.49
CA GLY A 159 -8.77 -10.98 10.96
C GLY A 159 -8.16 -12.21 11.64
N MET A 160 -8.58 -12.48 12.87
CA MET A 160 -7.86 -13.39 13.77
C MET A 160 -6.47 -12.79 14.05
N GLY A 161 -5.42 -13.60 14.15
CA GLY A 161 -4.06 -13.10 14.43
C GLY A 161 -3.11 -13.53 13.33
N GLY A 162 -1.93 -12.94 13.28
CA GLY A 162 -1.17 -12.89 12.03
C GLY A 162 -1.11 -11.44 11.54
N ASN A 163 -0.31 -11.18 10.51
CA ASN A 163 -0.20 -9.86 9.90
C ASN A 163 -1.19 -9.76 8.75
N ASP A 164 -2.39 -9.23 9.01
CA ASP A 164 -3.46 -9.24 8.03
C ASP A 164 -3.49 -7.96 7.20
N PHE A 165 -3.83 -8.09 5.93
CA PHE A 165 -4.36 -6.99 5.13
C PHE A 165 -5.89 -7.13 5.09
N VAL A 166 -6.64 -6.09 5.46
CA VAL A 166 -8.10 -6.11 5.45
C VAL A 166 -8.66 -4.90 4.71
N ASP A 167 -9.54 -5.16 3.75
CA ASP A 167 -10.36 -4.17 3.03
C ASP A 167 -11.83 -4.48 3.30
N GLY A 168 -12.54 -3.58 4.00
CA GLY A 168 -13.98 -3.72 4.22
C GLY A 168 -14.76 -3.65 2.92
N GLY A 169 -14.43 -2.64 2.10
CA GLY A 169 -15.08 -2.41 0.82
C GLY A 169 -16.23 -1.42 0.95
N ASP A 170 -17.25 -1.54 0.10
CA ASP A 170 -18.41 -0.65 0.11
C ASP A 170 -19.40 -1.08 1.21
N GLY A 171 -19.58 -0.30 2.27
CA GLY A 171 -20.50 -0.73 3.33
C GLY A 171 -20.30 0.00 4.65
N LEU A 172 -21.17 -0.27 5.62
CA LEU A 172 -20.89 0.06 7.01
C LEU A 172 -20.27 -1.15 7.70
N ASP A 173 -18.96 -1.28 7.64
CA ASP A 173 -18.26 -2.48 8.03
C ASP A 173 -17.88 -2.49 9.51
N THR A 174 -17.81 -3.70 10.06
CA THR A 174 -17.24 -3.96 11.39
C THR A 174 -16.03 -4.87 11.24
N ILE A 175 -14.84 -4.28 11.44
CA ILE A 175 -13.55 -4.95 11.26
C ILE A 175 -12.90 -5.14 12.63
N ASP A 176 -12.57 -6.39 12.98
CA ASP A 176 -11.92 -6.77 14.23
C ASP A 176 -10.61 -7.52 13.95
N VAL A 177 -9.49 -6.81 14.13
CA VAL A 177 -8.12 -7.34 14.08
C VAL A 177 -7.49 -7.30 15.48
N SER A 178 -8.29 -7.54 16.52
CA SER A 178 -7.87 -7.37 17.91
C SER A 178 -6.87 -8.41 18.43
N GLN A 179 -6.59 -9.48 17.67
CA GLN A 179 -5.55 -10.44 18.07
C GLN A 179 -4.15 -9.94 17.68
N PRO A 180 -3.08 -10.52 18.23
CA PRO A 180 -1.72 -10.07 17.93
C PRO A 180 -1.38 -10.19 16.43
N GLY A 181 -0.74 -9.15 15.89
CA GLY A 181 -0.45 -9.03 14.46
C GLY A 181 -0.04 -7.62 14.11
N MET A 182 0.68 -7.41 13.00
CA MET A 182 0.85 -6.09 12.39
C MET A 182 -0.07 -6.02 11.18
N ASN A 183 -1.21 -5.36 11.35
CA ASN A 183 -2.29 -5.38 10.37
C ASN A 183 -2.31 -4.10 9.56
N THR A 184 -2.79 -4.19 8.32
CA THR A 184 -3.17 -3.04 7.52
C THR A 184 -4.66 -3.10 7.21
N VAL A 185 -5.40 -2.05 7.58
CA VAL A 185 -6.86 -2.01 7.46
C VAL A 185 -7.29 -0.83 6.60
N ILE A 186 -8.22 -1.08 5.69
CA ILE A 186 -8.98 -0.10 4.93
C ILE A 186 -10.44 -0.36 5.29
N GLY A 187 -11.13 0.64 5.84
CA GLY A 187 -12.57 0.55 6.07
C GLY A 187 -13.29 0.52 4.71
N GLY A 188 -13.10 1.59 3.94
CA GLY A 188 -13.70 1.76 2.64
C GLY A 188 -14.75 2.87 2.69
N PRO A 189 -15.66 2.97 1.71
CA PRO A 189 -16.68 4.00 1.72
C PRO A 189 -17.79 3.77 2.77
N GLN A 190 -18.15 4.86 3.44
CA GLN A 190 -19.04 4.99 4.60
C GLN A 190 -18.33 4.77 5.95
N PRO A 191 -18.84 5.33 7.07
CA PRO A 191 -18.12 5.27 8.34
C PRO A 191 -18.10 3.86 8.95
N ASP A 192 -16.90 3.31 9.11
CA ASP A 192 -16.71 1.95 9.60
C ASP A 192 -16.38 1.88 11.09
N ARG A 193 -16.43 0.67 11.63
CA ARG A 193 -15.98 0.36 12.99
C ARG A 193 -14.80 -0.59 12.96
N ILE A 194 -13.62 -0.07 13.29
CA ILE A 194 -12.36 -0.80 13.30
C ILE A 194 -11.89 -1.02 14.75
N VAL A 195 -11.52 -2.25 15.09
CA VAL A 195 -10.97 -2.63 16.40
C VAL A 195 -9.56 -3.17 16.19
N LEU A 196 -8.57 -2.45 16.72
CA LEU A 196 -7.16 -2.82 16.64
C LEU A 196 -6.72 -3.65 17.84
N GLY A 197 -5.59 -4.34 17.67
CA GLY A 197 -5.00 -5.28 18.62
C GLY A 197 -3.57 -4.90 19.00
N PRO A 198 -2.84 -5.79 19.68
CA PRO A 198 -1.41 -5.63 19.90
C PRO A 198 -0.65 -5.79 18.58
N GLY A 199 0.11 -4.77 18.20
CA GLY A 199 0.71 -4.69 16.87
C GLY A 199 1.23 -3.29 16.60
N ALA A 200 1.97 -3.13 15.50
CA ALA A 200 2.11 -1.82 14.87
C ALA A 200 1.18 -1.82 13.65
N ASP A 201 -0.08 -1.44 13.87
CA ASP A 201 -1.14 -1.51 12.88
C ASP A 201 -1.19 -0.24 12.02
N VAL A 202 -1.67 -0.36 10.78
CA VAL A 202 -1.87 0.75 9.87
C VAL A 202 -3.33 0.80 9.45
N VAL A 203 -4.01 1.93 9.67
CA VAL A 203 -5.33 2.18 9.07
C VAL A 203 -5.18 3.19 7.96
N ARG A 204 -5.48 2.80 6.71
CA ARG A 204 -5.40 3.73 5.57
C ARG A 204 -6.71 4.45 5.38
N ILE A 205 -6.62 5.75 5.15
CA ILE A 205 -7.77 6.58 4.77
C ILE A 205 -7.59 6.92 3.29
N THR A 206 -8.48 6.39 2.45
CA THR A 206 -8.34 6.44 0.99
C THR A 206 -9.05 7.64 0.35
N GLY A 207 -10.06 8.20 0.99
CA GLY A 207 -10.83 9.33 0.48
C GLY A 207 -11.55 10.12 1.57
N LEU A 208 -11.78 11.41 1.33
CA LEU A 208 -12.62 12.23 2.24
C LEU A 208 -14.11 11.87 2.16
N SER A 209 -14.52 11.24 1.06
CA SER A 209 -15.88 10.76 0.84
C SER A 209 -16.20 9.50 1.64
N ASP A 210 -15.18 8.83 2.15
CA ASP A 210 -15.29 7.56 2.87
C ASP A 210 -16.06 7.78 4.19
N GLY A 211 -15.97 8.98 4.76
CA GLY A 211 -16.51 9.26 6.07
C GLY A 211 -15.48 8.96 7.15
N ALA A 212 -15.82 9.27 8.40
CA ALA A 212 -14.88 9.17 9.51
C ALA A 212 -15.09 7.87 10.28
N ASP A 213 -14.12 6.96 10.17
CA ASP A 213 -14.16 5.67 10.85
C ASP A 213 -14.05 5.82 12.36
N THR A 214 -14.66 4.90 13.09
CA THR A 214 -14.44 4.75 14.53
C THR A 214 -13.40 3.67 14.77
N ILE A 215 -12.20 4.09 15.18
CA ILE A 215 -11.06 3.20 15.40
C ILE A 215 -10.84 3.04 16.91
N SER A 216 -10.99 1.82 17.41
CA SER A 216 -10.81 1.50 18.83
C SER A 216 -9.42 0.91 19.09
N PHE A 217 -8.85 1.26 20.25
CA PHE A 217 -7.57 0.75 20.76
C PHE A 217 -6.31 1.15 19.99
N PHE A 218 -6.40 2.13 19.10
CA PHE A 218 -5.24 2.73 18.42
C PHE A 218 -4.15 3.17 19.40
N ASN A 219 -2.95 2.60 19.27
CA ASN A 219 -1.81 2.79 20.14
C ASN A 219 -0.58 3.30 19.37
N ALA A 220 -0.49 4.62 19.23
CA ALA A 220 0.67 5.28 18.63
C ALA A 220 1.99 5.01 19.37
N SER A 221 1.93 4.55 20.63
CA SER A 221 3.13 4.20 21.40
C SER A 221 3.66 2.79 21.09
N GLU A 222 2.83 1.90 20.54
CA GLU A 222 3.24 0.58 20.03
C GLU A 222 3.63 0.61 18.55
N GLY A 223 3.18 1.63 17.82
CA GLY A 223 3.61 1.86 16.44
C GLY A 223 2.47 2.18 15.50
N ASP A 224 1.22 2.14 15.96
CA ASP A 224 0.06 2.32 15.10
C ASP A 224 0.10 3.64 14.33
N LYS A 225 -0.33 3.57 13.07
CA LYS A 225 -0.36 4.71 12.13
C LYS A 225 -1.70 4.85 11.43
N LEU A 226 -2.06 6.10 11.15
CA LEU A 226 -3.01 6.43 10.09
C LEU A 226 -2.23 6.74 8.82
N ASP A 227 -2.46 5.97 7.76
CA ASP A 227 -1.85 6.22 6.46
C ASP A 227 -2.74 7.16 5.65
N LEU A 228 -2.23 8.37 5.42
CA LEU A 228 -2.92 9.44 4.70
C LEU A 228 -2.24 9.75 3.35
N VAL A 229 -1.37 8.84 2.87
CA VAL A 229 -0.62 9.04 1.62
C VAL A 229 -1.57 9.34 0.46
N GLU A 230 -2.66 8.59 0.33
CA GLU A 230 -3.63 8.77 -0.75
C GLU A 230 -4.35 10.13 -0.71
N LEU A 231 -4.70 10.63 0.48
CA LEU A 231 -5.35 11.94 0.62
C LEU A 231 -4.46 13.11 0.21
N PHE A 232 -3.14 12.95 0.33
CA PHE A 232 -2.18 14.03 0.22
C PHE A 232 -1.22 13.91 -0.97
N ARG A 233 -1.47 13.01 -1.92
CA ARG A 233 -0.58 12.71 -3.08
C ARG A 233 -0.08 13.95 -3.83
N ASP A 234 -0.96 14.95 -3.98
CA ASP A 234 -0.68 16.18 -4.72
C ASP A 234 -0.44 17.40 -3.81
N SER A 235 -0.14 17.18 -2.53
CA SER A 235 0.06 18.26 -1.53
C SER A 235 1.53 18.49 -1.18
N ASP A 236 1.84 19.69 -0.68
CA ASP A 236 3.18 20.04 -0.17
C ASP A 236 3.35 19.67 1.33
N ILE A 237 2.65 18.64 1.80
CA ILE A 237 2.73 18.19 3.18
C ILE A 237 4.10 17.57 3.47
N THR A 238 4.64 17.86 4.65
CA THR A 238 5.91 17.36 5.17
C THR A 238 5.77 17.16 6.68
N ALA A 239 6.67 16.40 7.30
CA ALA A 239 6.69 16.28 8.76
C ALA A 239 6.84 17.65 9.47
N GLY A 240 7.47 18.64 8.82
CA GLY A 240 7.72 19.97 9.39
C GLY A 240 6.52 20.92 9.34
N ASN A 241 5.55 20.70 8.44
CA ASN A 241 4.35 21.54 8.31
C ASN A 241 3.04 20.74 8.51
N ILE A 242 3.13 19.49 8.97
CA ILE A 242 1.99 18.58 9.08
C ILE A 242 0.84 19.15 9.92
N ALA A 243 1.14 19.97 10.94
CA ALA A 243 0.14 20.60 11.80
C ALA A 243 -0.70 21.69 11.12
N ASP A 244 -0.34 22.08 9.89
CA ASP A 244 -1.16 22.96 9.06
C ASP A 244 -2.20 22.19 8.25
N TYR A 245 -2.01 20.87 8.09
CA TYR A 245 -2.88 19.98 7.31
C TYR A 245 -3.65 18.98 8.18
N VAL A 246 -3.08 18.55 9.31
CA VAL A 246 -3.66 17.53 10.19
C VAL A 246 -3.76 18.09 11.59
N GLN A 247 -4.91 17.91 12.25
CA GLN A 247 -5.08 18.27 13.66
C GLN A 247 -5.90 17.24 14.42
N THR A 248 -5.75 17.26 15.74
CA THR A 248 -6.53 16.40 16.65
C THR A 248 -7.40 17.21 17.60
N GLY A 249 -8.66 16.80 17.75
CA GLY A 249 -9.65 17.42 18.63
C GLY A 249 -10.09 16.48 19.76
N ALA A 250 -10.37 17.02 20.94
CA ALA A 250 -11.00 16.22 21.99
C ALA A 250 -12.50 16.07 21.71
N ILE A 251 -13.00 14.84 21.73
CA ILE A 251 -14.43 14.53 21.61
C ILE A 251 -14.89 13.70 22.83
N SER A 252 -16.21 13.51 22.95
CA SER A 252 -16.72 12.62 24.00
C SER A 252 -16.26 11.18 23.72
N GLY A 253 -15.46 10.62 24.62
CA GLY A 253 -15.00 9.24 24.52
C GLY A 253 -13.75 9.02 23.64
N GLY A 254 -13.09 10.07 23.16
CA GLY A 254 -11.92 9.88 22.29
C GLY A 254 -11.32 11.15 21.71
N ILE A 255 -10.64 10.98 20.58
CA ILE A 255 -9.99 12.02 19.79
C ILE A 255 -10.56 12.00 18.37
N SER A 256 -10.92 13.15 17.82
CA SER A 256 -11.13 13.29 16.37
C SER A 256 -9.81 13.60 15.68
N VAL A 257 -9.55 12.98 14.54
CA VAL A 257 -8.47 13.34 13.62
C VAL A 257 -9.10 14.02 12.43
N GLN A 258 -8.54 15.18 12.07
CA GLN A 258 -9.10 16.06 11.05
C GLN A 258 -8.03 16.46 10.06
N VAL A 259 -8.42 16.59 8.78
CA VAL A 259 -7.53 17.04 7.71
C VAL A 259 -8.06 18.26 6.97
N ASP A 260 -7.14 19.07 6.49
CA ASP A 260 -7.34 20.22 5.62
C ASP A 260 -6.39 20.09 4.42
N LEU A 261 -6.90 19.74 3.25
CA LEU A 261 -6.06 19.32 2.12
C LEU A 261 -5.27 20.46 1.47
N ASP A 262 -5.69 21.71 1.62
CA ASP A 262 -4.99 22.90 1.09
C ASP A 262 -4.16 23.65 2.16
N GLY A 263 -4.17 23.14 3.40
CA GLY A 263 -3.46 23.70 4.55
C GLY A 263 -4.06 25.01 5.08
N ARG A 264 -3.48 25.54 6.17
CA ARG A 264 -3.96 26.78 6.85
C ARG A 264 -3.88 28.04 5.97
N GLY A 265 -4.83 28.21 5.06
CA GLY A 265 -4.89 29.38 4.19
C GLY A 265 -6.07 29.42 3.22
N GLY A 266 -6.75 28.30 2.99
CA GLY A 266 -7.95 28.20 2.15
C GLY A 266 -9.26 28.47 2.87
N ASP A 267 -10.35 28.59 2.10
CA ASP A 267 -11.73 28.58 2.59
C ASP A 267 -12.18 27.16 3.05
N ALA A 268 -11.31 26.15 2.88
CA ALA A 268 -11.54 24.79 3.31
C ALA A 268 -11.60 24.71 4.85
N ARG A 269 -12.43 23.78 5.33
CA ARG A 269 -12.62 23.50 6.74
C ARG A 269 -12.08 22.11 6.99
N PHE A 270 -11.29 21.97 8.04
CA PHE A 270 -10.93 20.68 8.62
C PHE A 270 -12.11 19.70 8.59
N VAL A 271 -11.92 18.56 7.93
CA VAL A 271 -12.87 17.46 7.80
C VAL A 271 -12.44 16.35 8.74
N ASP A 272 -13.36 15.81 9.54
CA ASP A 272 -13.10 14.62 10.35
C ASP A 272 -12.84 13.41 9.41
N ILE A 273 -11.76 12.68 9.66
CA ILE A 273 -11.40 11.45 8.91
C ILE A 273 -11.35 10.22 9.81
N ALA A 274 -11.24 10.39 11.12
CA ALA A 274 -11.27 9.28 12.06
C ALA A 274 -11.66 9.75 13.48
N TYR A 275 -12.29 8.85 14.22
CA TYR A 275 -12.59 8.98 15.63
C TYR A 275 -11.86 7.88 16.40
N LEU A 276 -10.78 8.24 17.08
CA LEU A 276 -9.98 7.31 17.88
C LEU A 276 -10.58 7.17 19.28
N GLN A 277 -10.99 5.96 19.63
CA GLN A 277 -11.55 5.61 20.94
C GLN A 277 -10.59 4.70 21.72
N ASN A 278 -10.51 4.91 23.05
CA ASN A 278 -9.57 4.18 23.91
C ASN A 278 -8.11 4.24 23.41
N THR A 279 -7.73 5.34 22.78
CA THR A 279 -6.41 5.50 22.16
C THR A 279 -5.31 5.73 23.20
N THR A 280 -4.11 5.25 22.89
CA THR A 280 -2.87 5.52 23.63
C THR A 280 -1.89 6.26 22.72
N GLY A 281 -1.15 7.23 23.28
CA GLY A 281 -0.15 7.99 22.53
C GLY A 281 -0.69 9.13 21.65
N VAL A 282 -2.00 9.24 21.45
CA VAL A 282 -2.64 10.38 20.75
C VAL A 282 -3.39 11.27 21.75
N VAL A 283 -3.17 12.58 21.66
CA VAL A 283 -3.84 13.59 22.50
C VAL A 283 -4.37 14.73 21.65
N ALA A 284 -5.42 15.41 22.13
CA ALA A 284 -5.97 16.58 21.46
C ALA A 284 -4.96 17.73 21.39
N GLY A 285 -4.78 18.32 20.20
CA GLY A 285 -3.73 19.30 19.92
C GLY A 285 -2.31 18.75 19.97
N GLY A 286 -2.14 17.42 20.00
CA GLY A 286 -0.85 16.73 19.93
C GLY A 286 -0.24 16.80 18.52
N ASP A 287 1.04 16.42 18.42
CA ASP A 287 1.79 16.40 17.17
C ASP A 287 1.36 15.19 16.29
N PRO A 288 0.74 15.42 15.11
CA PRO A 288 0.32 14.36 14.22
C PRO A 288 1.46 13.51 13.66
N SER A 289 2.67 14.08 13.52
CA SER A 289 3.81 13.40 12.88
C SER A 289 4.22 12.10 13.58
N SER A 290 3.81 11.94 14.84
CA SER A 290 4.07 10.74 15.63
C SER A 290 3.21 9.54 15.24
N PHE A 291 2.06 9.73 14.57
CA PHE A 291 1.10 8.65 14.30
C PHE A 291 0.45 8.69 12.91
N VAL A 292 0.86 9.59 12.01
CA VAL A 292 0.38 9.57 10.62
C VAL A 292 1.51 9.34 9.63
N ILE A 293 1.20 8.64 8.54
CA ILE A 293 2.05 8.49 7.36
C ILE A 293 1.54 9.46 6.29
N ILE A 294 2.47 10.15 5.65
CA ILE A 294 2.22 11.13 4.58
C ILE A 294 3.18 10.84 3.42
N PRO A 295 2.91 11.34 2.20
CA PRO A 295 3.79 11.10 1.06
C PRO A 295 5.24 11.50 1.34
N GLY A 296 6.20 10.68 0.91
CA GLY A 296 7.63 10.94 1.07
C GLY A 296 8.19 10.78 2.49
N ALA A 297 7.38 10.39 3.47
CA ALA A 297 7.88 9.86 4.74
C ALA A 297 8.26 8.38 4.51
N GLU A 298 9.53 8.00 4.68
CA GLU A 298 9.91 6.58 4.59
C GLU A 298 9.07 5.74 5.58
N PRO A 299 8.60 4.54 5.18
CA PRO A 299 8.02 3.61 6.13
C PRO A 299 9.08 3.27 7.19
N PRO A 300 8.69 3.06 8.46
CA PRO A 300 9.64 2.65 9.49
C PRO A 300 10.29 1.33 9.08
N VAL A 301 11.57 1.39 8.74
CA VAL A 301 12.42 0.21 8.56
C VAL A 301 12.40 -0.62 9.84
N SER A 302 11.95 -1.86 9.72
CA SER A 302 12.05 -2.91 10.75
C SER A 302 13.50 -3.29 11.05
#